data_AF-A0A938PBW2-F1
#
_entry.id   AF-A0A938PBW2-F1
#
_cell.length_a   1.000
_cell.length_b   1.000
_cell.length_c   1.000
_cell.angle_alpha   90.00
_cell.angle_beta   90.00
_cell.angle_gamma   90.00
#
_symmetry.space_group_name_H-M   'P 1'
#
loop_
_entity.id
_entity.type
_entity.pdbx_description
1 polymer ?
#
loop_
_entity_poly.entity_id
_entity_poly.type
_entity_poly.pdbx_seq_one_letter_code
_entity_poly.pdbx_strand_id
1 'polypeptide(L)'
;MLIDRSAGILLHPTSLPGKFGIGDLGPNAHMFIDFLKESGQTLWQVFPLGPTGYGDSPYQCFSAFAGNPLLISPELLYKEGLQNKTDLENTPSFDPHKIDFGSVINYKISLLQNAFHTYKKRERKFSEDCGIFCESNSYWLDDYSLFMALKNYHKGIQWTQWDKSIAFRSGNSINEWSEKLKTEVEFQKFIQFMFNKQWQALKKYAHENKIQIIGDLPIFIAYDSADSWANKELFTISEDGKLNFVAGVPPDYFSATGQLWGNPLYKWSEMEKDNFGWWQNRIKKLLELVDIVRIDHFRGFDAYWEIPGDAETAINGRWVKAPGEKFFNTIKNNLGDLPIIAEDLGVITKSVEELRDKFEFPGIKILQFGFGENGDKKFLPHNHIKNCVVHTGSHDNETTRGFFESEKKKKSGIYEWTQDYLNFYSDDIVFDLIKKAYSSVANIVVIPMQDILNLDNAARMNYPGKPGGNWTWRFTWDQIPKELSKTYKMLTELYERPSKRRNEFEEIDVEEE
;
A
#
# COMPACT_ATOMS: atom_id res chain seq x y z
N MET A 1 11.34 -17.80 4.93
CA MET A 1 10.81 -18.45 3.71
C MET A 1 11.26 -17.65 2.51
N LEU A 2 12.14 -18.22 1.68
CA LEU A 2 12.58 -17.58 0.44
C LEU A 2 11.46 -17.64 -0.60
N ILE A 3 11.01 -16.48 -1.08
CA ILE A 3 10.01 -16.40 -2.15
C ILE A 3 10.68 -16.85 -3.46
N ASP A 4 10.01 -17.70 -4.24
CA ASP A 4 10.50 -18.16 -5.53
C ASP A 4 10.66 -17.00 -6.52
N ARG A 5 11.47 -17.22 -7.57
CA ARG A 5 11.61 -16.23 -8.65
C ARG A 5 10.23 -15.87 -9.18
N SER A 6 9.90 -14.58 -9.20
CA SER A 6 8.58 -14.07 -9.58
C SER A 6 8.72 -12.69 -10.22
N ALA A 7 7.71 -12.31 -11.01
CA ALA A 7 7.59 -10.99 -11.61
C ALA A 7 6.18 -10.44 -11.36
N GLY A 8 6.09 -9.13 -11.17
CA GLY A 8 4.83 -8.45 -10.96
C GLY A 8 4.81 -7.02 -11.45
N ILE A 9 3.63 -6.43 -11.34
CA ILE A 9 3.39 -5.02 -11.67
C ILE A 9 2.90 -4.28 -10.42
N LEU A 10 3.47 -3.10 -10.19
CA LEU A 10 2.99 -2.14 -9.20
C LEU A 10 1.93 -1.26 -9.84
N LEU A 11 0.69 -1.41 -9.38
CA LEU A 11 -0.46 -0.61 -9.81
C LEU A 11 -1.50 -0.57 -8.70
N HIS A 12 -1.78 0.60 -8.14
CA HIS A 12 -2.86 0.70 -7.15
C HIS A 12 -4.23 0.69 -7.84
N PRO A 13 -5.29 0.10 -7.24
CA PRO A 13 -6.61 -0.01 -7.88
C PRO A 13 -7.21 1.34 -8.30
N THR A 14 -6.85 2.45 -7.64
CA THR A 14 -7.33 3.79 -8.02
C THR A 14 -6.91 4.20 -9.43
N SER A 15 -5.78 3.68 -9.92
CA SER A 15 -5.23 3.97 -11.25
C SER A 15 -5.86 3.16 -12.37
N LEU A 16 -6.74 2.21 -12.03
CA LEU A 16 -7.46 1.44 -13.04
C LEU A 16 -8.39 2.33 -13.88
N PRO A 17 -8.58 2.00 -15.17
CA PRO A 17 -9.58 2.65 -16.00
C PRO A 17 -10.99 2.47 -15.41
N GLY A 18 -11.91 3.37 -15.79
CA GLY A 18 -13.29 3.31 -15.32
C GLY A 18 -13.99 4.67 -15.41
N LYS A 19 -15.31 4.64 -15.59
CA LYS A 19 -16.12 5.85 -15.80
C LYS A 19 -16.48 6.61 -14.52
N PHE A 20 -16.27 6.02 -13.34
CA PHE A 20 -16.73 6.58 -12.05
C PHE A 20 -15.68 7.47 -11.35
N GLY A 21 -14.83 8.14 -12.12
CA GLY A 21 -13.83 9.11 -11.65
C GLY A 21 -12.59 8.55 -10.95
N ILE A 22 -12.63 7.28 -10.54
CA ILE A 22 -11.53 6.55 -9.91
C ILE A 22 -11.63 5.07 -10.29
N GLY A 23 -10.51 4.37 -10.34
CA GLY A 23 -10.50 2.91 -10.48
C GLY A 23 -11.14 2.22 -9.26
N ASP A 24 -11.74 1.06 -9.48
CA ASP A 24 -12.50 0.31 -8.47
C ASP A 24 -12.28 -1.21 -8.59
N LEU A 25 -12.86 -1.99 -7.66
CA LEU A 25 -12.73 -3.45 -7.56
C LEU A 25 -13.61 -4.22 -8.57
N GLY A 26 -14.13 -3.53 -9.59
CA GLY A 26 -15.06 -4.05 -10.57
C GLY A 26 -14.41 -4.72 -11.78
N PRO A 27 -15.06 -4.64 -12.96
CA PRO A 27 -14.60 -5.31 -14.18
C PRO A 27 -13.17 -4.95 -14.59
N ASN A 28 -12.74 -3.70 -14.44
CA ASN A 28 -11.39 -3.27 -14.83
C ASN A 28 -10.29 -3.92 -13.96
N ALA A 29 -10.57 -4.21 -12.69
CA ALA A 29 -9.63 -4.96 -11.85
C ALA A 29 -9.48 -6.41 -12.31
N HIS A 30 -10.58 -7.05 -12.77
CA HIS A 30 -10.54 -8.39 -13.34
C HIS A 30 -9.78 -8.42 -14.67
N MET A 31 -10.01 -7.43 -15.54
CA MET A 31 -9.25 -7.26 -16.78
C MET A 31 -7.74 -7.05 -16.52
N PHE A 32 -7.38 -6.36 -15.43
CA PHE A 32 -5.97 -6.21 -15.06
C PHE A 32 -5.35 -7.54 -14.58
N ILE A 33 -6.09 -8.36 -13.83
CA ILE A 33 -5.67 -9.72 -13.49
C ILE A 33 -5.48 -10.58 -14.75
N ASP A 34 -6.38 -10.45 -15.72
CA ASP A 34 -6.24 -11.14 -17.02
C ASP A 34 -4.97 -10.68 -17.76
N PHE A 35 -4.71 -9.37 -17.79
CA PHE A 35 -3.49 -8.80 -18.36
C PHE A 35 -2.22 -9.32 -17.66
N LEU A 36 -2.21 -9.40 -16.33
CA LEU A 36 -1.09 -9.97 -15.56
C LEU A 36 -0.83 -11.42 -15.96
N LYS A 37 -1.88 -12.24 -16.01
CA LYS A 37 -1.83 -13.65 -16.42
C LYS A 37 -1.30 -13.79 -17.85
N GLU A 38 -1.84 -13.03 -18.79
CA GLU A 38 -1.40 -13.04 -20.19
C GLU A 38 0.07 -12.61 -20.34
N SER A 39 0.53 -11.74 -19.45
CA SER A 39 1.91 -11.23 -19.38
C SER A 39 2.87 -12.14 -18.60
N GLY A 40 2.40 -13.30 -18.12
CA GLY A 40 3.19 -14.25 -17.32
C GLY A 40 3.54 -13.77 -15.91
N GLN A 41 2.92 -12.68 -15.44
CA GLN A 41 3.16 -12.11 -14.11
C GLN A 41 2.45 -12.95 -13.04
N THR A 42 3.08 -13.07 -11.87
CA THR A 42 2.54 -13.82 -10.73
C THR A 42 2.25 -12.92 -9.53
N LEU A 43 2.59 -11.63 -9.60
CA LEU A 43 2.45 -10.68 -8.50
C LEU A 43 1.75 -9.40 -8.93
N TRP A 44 0.83 -8.93 -8.09
CA TRP A 44 0.22 -7.60 -8.17
C TRP A 44 0.53 -6.82 -6.90
N GLN A 45 1.31 -5.75 -7.01
CA GLN A 45 1.60 -4.89 -5.86
C GLN A 45 0.68 -3.67 -5.81
N VAL A 46 0.15 -3.39 -4.62
CA VAL A 46 -0.70 -2.24 -4.31
C VAL A 46 -0.14 -1.45 -3.12
N PHE A 47 -0.44 -0.16 -3.03
CA PHE A 47 -0.26 0.65 -1.81
C PHE A 47 -1.34 0.32 -0.76
N PRO A 48 -1.31 0.92 0.45
CA PRO A 48 -2.31 0.66 1.47
C PRO A 48 -3.73 0.90 0.96
N LEU A 49 -4.65 0.03 1.35
CA LEU A 49 -6.03 0.00 0.84
C LEU A 49 -7.01 0.75 1.74
N GLY A 50 -6.51 1.52 2.71
CA GLY A 50 -7.32 2.16 3.73
C GLY A 50 -8.00 3.46 3.27
N PRO A 51 -9.04 3.92 3.99
CA PRO A 51 -9.71 5.19 3.72
C PRO A 51 -8.74 6.35 3.93
N THR A 52 -8.48 7.13 2.88
CA THR A 52 -7.50 8.22 2.89
C THR A 52 -8.01 9.46 3.62
N GLY A 53 -7.11 10.12 4.35
CA GLY A 53 -7.36 11.41 4.99
C GLY A 53 -6.98 12.60 4.10
N TYR A 54 -6.53 13.68 4.73
CA TYR A 54 -6.10 14.88 4.03
C TYR A 54 -4.95 14.60 3.04
N GLY A 55 -4.99 15.21 1.86
CA GLY A 55 -3.98 15.02 0.81
C GLY A 55 -4.09 13.69 0.06
N ASP A 56 -5.15 12.91 0.32
CA ASP A 56 -5.50 11.67 -0.39
C ASP A 56 -4.42 10.58 -0.35
N SER A 57 -3.51 10.68 0.63
CA SER A 57 -2.38 9.76 0.78
C SER A 57 -2.82 8.41 1.34
N PRO A 58 -2.53 7.29 0.64
CA PRO A 58 -2.70 5.94 1.19
C PRO A 58 -1.88 5.68 2.46
N TYR A 59 -0.87 6.50 2.75
CA TYR A 59 -0.03 6.37 3.96
C TYR A 59 -0.57 7.17 5.15
N GLN A 60 -1.69 7.88 4.99
CA GLN A 60 -2.39 8.62 6.04
C GLN A 60 -3.88 8.25 6.06
N CYS A 61 -4.17 7.01 6.47
CA CYS A 61 -5.53 6.50 6.55
C CYS A 61 -6.23 6.83 7.87
N PHE A 62 -7.56 6.95 7.81
CA PHE A 62 -8.42 7.05 9.00
C PHE A 62 -8.48 5.76 9.83
N SER A 63 -8.02 4.64 9.28
CA SER A 63 -7.86 3.39 10.01
C SER A 63 -6.76 2.52 9.41
N ALA A 64 -6.04 1.81 10.27
CA ALA A 64 -5.08 0.77 9.91
C ALA A 64 -5.74 -0.56 9.48
N PHE A 65 -7.07 -0.70 9.64
CA PHE A 65 -7.82 -1.93 9.42
C PHE A 65 -8.88 -1.82 8.31
N ALA A 66 -9.51 -0.65 8.18
CA ALA A 66 -10.60 -0.43 7.24
C ALA A 66 -10.14 -0.41 5.77
N GLY A 67 -11.06 -0.71 4.86
CA GLY A 67 -10.89 -0.55 3.41
C GLY A 67 -11.44 0.77 2.88
N ASN A 68 -10.88 1.24 1.77
CA ASN A 68 -11.23 2.51 1.15
C ASN A 68 -12.62 2.44 0.45
N PRO A 69 -13.60 3.24 0.89
CA PRO A 69 -14.95 3.26 0.30
C PRO A 69 -14.94 3.59 -1.19
N LEU A 70 -13.96 4.37 -1.67
CA LEU A 70 -13.88 4.80 -3.06
C LEU A 70 -13.55 3.65 -4.02
N LEU A 71 -13.00 2.55 -3.51
CA LEU A 71 -12.69 1.36 -4.32
C LEU A 71 -13.91 0.47 -4.56
N ILE A 72 -15.04 0.70 -3.87
CA ILE A 72 -16.26 -0.10 -4.07
C ILE A 72 -16.83 0.18 -5.46
N SER A 73 -17.01 -0.87 -6.26
CA SER A 73 -17.50 -0.79 -7.63
C SER A 73 -19.01 -0.55 -7.69
N PRO A 74 -19.48 0.56 -8.29
CA PRO A 74 -20.91 0.81 -8.52
C PRO A 74 -21.55 -0.22 -9.46
N GLU A 75 -20.78 -0.79 -10.40
CA GLU A 75 -21.28 -1.82 -11.31
C GLU A 75 -21.57 -3.13 -10.58
N LEU A 76 -20.75 -3.51 -9.60
CA LEU A 76 -21.01 -4.68 -8.78
C LEU A 76 -22.22 -4.43 -7.84
N LEU A 77 -22.36 -3.23 -7.29
CA LEU A 77 -23.57 -2.86 -6.53
C LEU A 77 -24.84 -2.97 -7.38
N TYR A 78 -24.79 -2.55 -8.65
CA TYR A 78 -25.91 -2.74 -9.59
C TYR A 78 -26.20 -4.21 -9.89
N LYS A 79 -25.17 -5.04 -10.09
CA LYS A 79 -25.35 -6.50 -10.30
C LYS A 79 -25.98 -7.19 -9.08
N GLU A 80 -25.69 -6.71 -7.88
CA GLU A 80 -26.34 -7.15 -6.64
C GLU A 80 -27.72 -6.50 -6.42
N GLY A 81 -28.13 -5.63 -7.35
CA GLY A 81 -29.37 -4.87 -7.33
C GLY A 81 -29.42 -3.77 -6.27
N LEU A 82 -28.33 -3.46 -5.58
CA LEU A 82 -28.30 -2.38 -4.58
C LEU A 82 -28.31 -0.99 -5.23
N GLN A 83 -27.96 -0.89 -6.51
CA GLN A 83 -28.01 0.34 -7.30
C GLN A 83 -29.05 0.22 -8.43
N ASN A 84 -29.63 1.34 -8.85
CA ASN A 84 -30.46 1.39 -10.05
C ASN A 84 -29.62 1.75 -11.28
N LYS A 85 -30.10 1.35 -12.47
CA LYS A 85 -29.41 1.61 -13.75
C LYS A 85 -29.23 3.11 -14.01
N THR A 86 -30.24 3.91 -13.65
CA THR A 86 -30.25 5.37 -13.82
C THR A 86 -29.13 6.07 -13.05
N ASP A 87 -28.74 5.55 -11.89
CA ASP A 87 -27.67 6.13 -11.08
C ASP A 87 -26.30 5.95 -11.76
N LEU A 88 -26.13 4.86 -12.52
CA LEU A 88 -24.92 4.57 -13.30
C LEU A 88 -24.90 5.26 -14.67
N GLU A 89 -26.07 5.64 -15.20
CA GLU A 89 -26.21 6.39 -16.46
C GLU A 89 -25.92 7.88 -16.24
N ASN A 90 -26.33 8.46 -15.12
CA ASN A 90 -26.10 9.85 -14.75
C ASN A 90 -24.71 10.10 -14.12
N THR A 91 -23.68 9.37 -14.59
CA THR A 91 -22.31 9.54 -14.10
C THR A 91 -21.75 10.89 -14.58
N PRO A 92 -21.20 11.74 -13.70
CA PRO A 92 -20.52 12.96 -14.11
C PRO A 92 -19.36 12.68 -15.08
N SER A 93 -19.04 13.66 -15.93
CA SER A 93 -17.84 13.56 -16.76
C SER A 93 -16.59 13.71 -15.89
N PHE A 94 -15.77 12.67 -15.83
CA PHE A 94 -14.49 12.67 -15.15
C PHE A 94 -13.34 12.53 -16.13
N ASP A 95 -12.16 13.04 -15.75
CA ASP A 95 -10.93 12.83 -16.51
C ASP A 95 -10.52 11.34 -16.44
N PRO A 96 -10.30 10.67 -17.58
CA PRO A 96 -9.90 9.27 -17.60
C PRO A 96 -8.46 9.02 -17.12
N HIS A 97 -7.58 10.04 -17.16
CA HIS A 97 -6.17 9.94 -16.80
C HIS A 97 -5.85 10.49 -15.41
N LYS A 98 -6.77 11.25 -14.80
CA LYS A 98 -6.54 11.89 -13.52
C LYS A 98 -7.75 11.85 -12.59
N ILE A 99 -7.50 11.54 -11.33
CA ILE A 99 -8.52 11.59 -10.26
C ILE A 99 -8.69 13.05 -9.80
N ASP A 100 -9.94 13.51 -9.76
CA ASP A 100 -10.34 14.67 -8.97
C ASP A 100 -11.01 14.17 -7.68
N PHE A 101 -10.22 14.11 -6.60
CA PHE A 101 -10.68 13.58 -5.31
C PHE A 101 -11.86 14.39 -4.75
N GLY A 102 -11.90 15.71 -4.97
CA GLY A 102 -12.95 16.58 -4.45
C GLY A 102 -14.33 16.21 -4.99
N SER A 103 -14.45 16.02 -6.31
CA SER A 103 -15.72 15.63 -6.94
C SER A 103 -16.03 14.13 -6.77
N VAL A 104 -15.02 13.26 -6.86
CA VAL A 104 -15.24 11.81 -6.81
C VAL A 104 -15.68 11.32 -5.43
N ILE A 105 -15.16 11.90 -4.33
CA ILE A 105 -15.56 11.52 -2.97
C ILE A 105 -17.06 11.76 -2.79
N ASN A 106 -17.52 12.97 -3.10
CA ASN A 106 -18.93 13.33 -2.97
C ASN A 106 -19.84 12.43 -3.82
N TYR A 107 -19.43 12.17 -5.07
CA TYR A 107 -20.17 11.30 -5.98
C TYR A 107 -20.26 9.85 -5.47
N LYS A 108 -19.12 9.25 -5.09
CA LYS A 108 -19.06 7.85 -4.65
C LYS A 108 -19.79 7.63 -3.32
N ILE A 109 -19.68 8.57 -2.38
CA ILE A 109 -20.43 8.48 -1.11
C ILE A 109 -21.94 8.57 -1.36
N SER A 110 -22.40 9.43 -2.26
CA SER A 110 -23.82 9.50 -2.65
C SER A 110 -24.34 8.17 -3.23
N LEU A 111 -23.58 7.52 -4.10
CA LEU A 111 -23.92 6.19 -4.61
C LEU A 111 -24.01 5.15 -3.48
N LEU A 112 -23.04 5.13 -2.57
CA LEU A 112 -23.02 4.21 -1.43
C LEU A 112 -24.20 4.45 -0.48
N GLN A 113 -24.59 5.71 -0.26
CA GLN A 113 -25.79 6.04 0.50
C GLN A 113 -27.05 5.48 -0.17
N ASN A 114 -27.20 5.66 -1.49
CA ASN A 114 -28.33 5.09 -2.23
C ASN A 114 -28.35 3.55 -2.15
N ALA A 115 -27.19 2.92 -2.24
CA ALA A 115 -27.03 1.48 -2.07
C ALA A 115 -27.46 1.02 -0.66
N PHE A 116 -27.07 1.76 0.37
CA PHE A 116 -27.46 1.49 1.75
C PHE A 116 -28.97 1.65 1.99
N HIS A 117 -29.60 2.69 1.42
CA HIS A 117 -31.06 2.86 1.50
C HIS A 117 -31.80 1.69 0.83
N THR A 118 -31.30 1.20 -0.30
CA THR A 118 -31.86 0.03 -0.98
C THR A 118 -31.63 -1.24 -0.17
N TYR A 119 -30.45 -1.39 0.44
CA TYR A 119 -30.10 -2.48 1.33
C TYR A 119 -31.08 -2.60 2.51
N LYS A 120 -31.35 -1.50 3.23
CA LYS A 120 -32.29 -1.52 4.37
C LYS A 120 -33.74 -1.88 3.99
N LYS A 121 -34.17 -1.65 2.75
CA LYS A 121 -35.55 -1.93 2.29
C LYS A 121 -35.80 -3.40 1.92
N ARG A 122 -34.75 -4.18 1.65
CA ARG A 122 -34.85 -5.49 0.96
C ARG A 122 -34.89 -6.72 1.87
N GLU A 123 -35.12 -6.58 3.17
CA GLU A 123 -34.96 -7.71 4.11
C GLU A 123 -35.74 -8.98 3.72
N ARG A 124 -34.98 -10.02 3.32
CA ARG A 124 -35.12 -11.43 3.72
C ARG A 124 -34.00 -12.36 3.25
N LYS A 125 -32.99 -11.90 2.50
CA LYS A 125 -31.85 -12.77 2.11
C LYS A 125 -30.43 -12.22 2.28
N PHE A 126 -30.22 -11.08 2.96
CA PHE A 126 -28.87 -10.58 3.32
C PHE A 126 -28.92 -9.65 4.55
N SER A 127 -28.94 -10.24 5.75
CA SER A 127 -28.64 -9.57 7.03
C SER A 127 -27.73 -10.43 7.92
N GLU A 128 -27.66 -11.75 7.67
CA GLU A 128 -26.78 -12.69 8.38
C GLU A 128 -25.30 -12.49 8.02
N ASP A 129 -24.92 -12.45 6.74
CA ASP A 129 -23.52 -12.27 6.32
C ASP A 129 -22.91 -10.95 6.80
N CYS A 130 -23.69 -9.86 6.76
CA CYS A 130 -23.24 -8.58 7.29
C CYS A 130 -23.15 -8.62 8.82
N GLY A 131 -24.04 -9.35 9.50
CA GLY A 131 -23.97 -9.61 10.94
C GLY A 131 -22.70 -10.37 11.32
N ILE A 132 -22.42 -11.49 10.63
CA ILE A 132 -21.22 -12.31 10.82
C ILE A 132 -19.94 -11.48 10.57
N PHE A 133 -19.93 -10.67 9.50
CA PHE A 133 -18.83 -9.76 9.23
C PHE A 133 -18.62 -8.78 10.37
N CYS A 134 -19.69 -8.13 10.83
CA CYS A 134 -19.62 -7.16 11.92
C CYS A 134 -19.14 -7.79 13.23
N GLU A 135 -19.65 -8.97 13.59
CA GLU A 135 -19.26 -9.69 14.80
C GLU A 135 -17.78 -10.08 14.76
N SER A 136 -17.34 -10.69 13.64
CA SER A 136 -15.95 -11.14 13.43
C SER A 136 -14.93 -10.00 13.39
N ASN A 137 -15.38 -8.78 13.10
CA ASN A 137 -14.54 -7.58 12.97
C ASN A 137 -14.79 -6.53 14.05
N SER A 138 -15.61 -6.83 15.06
CA SER A 138 -16.04 -5.88 16.11
C SER A 138 -14.88 -5.16 16.80
N TYR A 139 -13.76 -5.87 17.02
CA TYR A 139 -12.55 -5.35 17.66
C TYR A 139 -11.91 -4.11 16.99
N TRP A 140 -12.22 -3.83 15.73
CA TRP A 140 -11.79 -2.61 15.03
C TRP A 140 -12.95 -1.88 14.34
N LEU A 141 -13.96 -2.62 13.88
CA LEU A 141 -15.05 -2.07 13.07
C LEU A 141 -15.99 -1.19 13.89
N ASP A 142 -16.23 -1.52 15.16
CA ASP A 142 -17.11 -0.73 16.02
C ASP A 142 -16.52 0.67 16.28
N ASP A 143 -15.23 0.72 16.64
CA ASP A 143 -14.51 1.98 16.82
C ASP A 143 -14.37 2.74 15.50
N TYR A 144 -14.01 2.08 14.39
CA TYR A 144 -13.91 2.74 13.10
C TYR A 144 -15.25 3.35 12.63
N SER A 145 -16.34 2.60 12.75
CA SER A 145 -17.65 3.04 12.27
C SER A 145 -18.18 4.22 13.10
N LEU A 146 -17.97 4.18 14.42
CA LEU A 146 -18.30 5.29 15.31
C LEU A 146 -17.40 6.50 15.06
N PHE A 147 -16.09 6.30 14.88
CA PHE A 147 -15.15 7.36 14.55
C PHE A 147 -15.56 8.10 13.27
N MET A 148 -15.88 7.39 12.20
CA MET A 148 -16.29 8.01 10.94
C MET A 148 -17.64 8.72 11.07
N ALA A 149 -18.59 8.15 11.81
CA ALA A 149 -19.87 8.80 12.09
C ALA A 149 -19.69 10.12 12.88
N LEU A 150 -18.83 10.11 13.90
CA LEU A 150 -18.49 11.29 14.68
C LEU A 150 -17.75 12.33 13.86
N LYS A 151 -16.82 11.90 13.01
CA LYS A 151 -16.08 12.77 12.11
C LYS A 151 -17.04 13.49 11.16
N ASN A 152 -17.99 12.77 10.56
CA ASN A 152 -19.01 13.34 9.69
C ASN A 152 -19.92 14.32 10.46
N TYR A 153 -20.37 13.94 11.65
CA TYR A 153 -21.18 14.81 12.52
C TYR A 153 -20.47 16.13 12.85
N HIS A 154 -19.17 16.07 13.14
CA HIS A 154 -18.34 17.24 13.43
C HIS A 154 -17.71 17.87 12.16
N LYS A 155 -18.25 17.60 10.97
CA LYS A 155 -17.86 18.23 9.69
C LYS A 155 -16.38 18.03 9.33
N GLY A 156 -15.83 16.87 9.65
CA GLY A 156 -14.48 16.46 9.25
C GLY A 156 -13.36 16.93 10.18
N ILE A 157 -13.64 17.71 11.23
CA ILE A 157 -12.58 18.18 12.15
C ILE A 157 -11.95 17.01 12.92
N GLN A 158 -10.70 17.22 13.36
CA GLN A 158 -9.92 16.22 14.11
C GLN A 158 -10.60 15.83 15.43
N TRP A 159 -10.38 14.59 15.88
CA TRP A 159 -11.10 14.04 17.03
C TRP A 159 -10.92 14.78 18.35
N THR A 160 -9.79 15.48 18.56
CA THR A 160 -9.57 16.30 19.77
C THR A 160 -10.43 17.56 19.84
N GLN A 161 -11.02 17.96 18.72
CA GLN A 161 -11.92 19.13 18.64
C GLN A 161 -13.41 18.74 18.73
N TRP A 162 -13.72 17.45 18.88
CA TRP A 162 -15.10 16.99 19.09
C TRP A 162 -15.60 17.35 20.50
N ASP A 163 -16.88 17.08 20.76
CA ASP A 163 -17.44 17.15 22.10
C ASP A 163 -16.57 16.37 23.10
N LYS A 164 -16.14 17.03 24.19
CA LYS A 164 -15.08 16.51 25.09
C LYS A 164 -15.36 15.10 25.61
N SER A 165 -16.62 14.78 25.92
CA SER A 165 -16.96 13.45 26.46
C SER A 165 -16.61 12.33 25.48
N ILE A 166 -16.88 12.52 24.18
CA ILE A 166 -16.62 11.51 23.15
C ILE A 166 -15.20 11.58 22.61
N ALA A 167 -14.62 12.78 22.49
CA ALA A 167 -13.21 12.96 22.13
C ALA A 167 -12.29 12.17 23.08
N PHE A 168 -12.60 12.19 24.37
CA PHE A 168 -11.82 11.51 25.41
C PHE A 168 -12.46 10.21 25.92
N ARG A 169 -13.53 9.74 25.27
CA ARG A 169 -14.22 8.46 25.54
C ARG A 169 -14.58 8.28 27.03
N SER A 170 -15.05 9.34 27.68
CA SER A 170 -15.34 9.35 29.11
C SER A 170 -16.80 8.98 29.43
N GLY A 171 -17.01 8.38 30.60
CA GLY A 171 -18.34 7.99 31.08
C GLY A 171 -19.05 7.01 30.13
N ASN A 172 -20.34 7.26 29.85
CA ASN A 172 -21.17 6.44 28.96
C ASN A 172 -21.21 7.00 27.51
N SER A 173 -20.31 7.91 27.15
CA SER A 173 -20.36 8.65 25.88
C SER A 173 -20.37 7.75 24.64
N ILE A 174 -19.61 6.65 24.64
CA ILE A 174 -19.60 5.71 23.50
C ILE A 174 -21.00 5.18 23.20
N ASN A 175 -21.75 4.76 24.21
CA ASN A 175 -23.10 4.22 24.02
C ASN A 175 -24.09 5.31 23.59
N GLU A 176 -24.03 6.49 24.23
CA GLU A 176 -24.89 7.63 23.89
C GLU A 176 -24.71 8.07 22.44
N TRP A 177 -23.46 8.19 21.98
CA TRP A 177 -23.14 8.58 20.61
C TRP A 177 -23.42 7.47 19.60
N SER A 178 -23.21 6.20 19.96
CA SER A 178 -23.56 5.07 19.11
C SER A 178 -25.06 5.02 18.85
N GLU A 179 -25.90 5.28 19.85
CA GLU A 179 -27.35 5.33 19.65
C GLU A 179 -27.77 6.60 18.89
N LYS A 180 -27.20 7.77 19.25
CA LYS A 180 -27.48 9.04 18.56
C LYS A 180 -27.14 9.00 17.08
N LEU A 181 -26.05 8.32 16.70
CA LEU A 181 -25.55 8.23 15.31
C LEU A 181 -25.78 6.85 14.69
N LYS A 182 -26.71 6.05 15.23
CA LYS A 182 -26.91 4.64 14.86
C LYS A 182 -27.00 4.38 13.36
N THR A 183 -27.78 5.18 12.64
CA THR A 183 -27.95 5.00 11.19
C THR A 183 -26.65 5.26 10.42
N GLU A 184 -25.86 6.23 10.85
CA GLU A 184 -24.56 6.53 10.24
C GLU A 184 -23.53 5.44 10.58
N VAL A 185 -23.51 4.94 11.82
CA VAL A 185 -22.67 3.80 12.22
C VAL A 185 -23.00 2.56 11.38
N GLU A 186 -24.28 2.25 11.19
CA GLU A 186 -24.73 1.16 10.33
C GLU A 186 -24.32 1.35 8.86
N PHE A 187 -24.35 2.60 8.37
CA PHE A 187 -23.87 2.94 7.02
C PHE A 187 -22.36 2.67 6.87
N GLN A 188 -21.55 3.08 7.83
CA GLN A 188 -20.11 2.84 7.82
C GLN A 188 -19.78 1.33 7.89
N LYS A 189 -20.52 0.56 8.69
CA LYS A 189 -20.43 -0.91 8.71
C LYS A 189 -20.78 -1.54 7.36
N PHE A 190 -21.86 -1.07 6.73
CA PHE A 190 -22.26 -1.53 5.39
C PHE A 190 -21.18 -1.26 4.33
N ILE A 191 -20.55 -0.08 4.35
CA ILE A 191 -19.42 0.23 3.46
C ILE A 191 -18.30 -0.81 3.61
N GLN A 192 -17.88 -1.08 4.84
CA GLN A 192 -16.78 -2.01 5.10
C GLN A 192 -17.13 -3.45 4.72
N PHE A 193 -18.38 -3.85 4.95
CA PHE A 193 -18.89 -5.14 4.47
C PHE A 193 -18.83 -5.24 2.94
N MET A 194 -19.29 -4.22 2.22
CA MET A 194 -19.28 -4.20 0.75
C MET A 194 -17.87 -4.17 0.18
N PHE A 195 -16.95 -3.39 0.78
CA PHE A 195 -15.53 -3.41 0.43
C PHE A 195 -14.96 -4.82 0.59
N ASN A 196 -15.14 -5.43 1.77
CA ASN A 196 -14.60 -6.76 2.05
C ASN A 196 -15.16 -7.80 1.08
N LYS A 197 -16.47 -7.79 0.81
CA LYS A 197 -17.09 -8.71 -0.14
C LYS A 197 -16.49 -8.60 -1.54
N GLN A 198 -16.35 -7.39 -2.07
CA GLN A 198 -15.77 -7.17 -3.41
C GLN A 198 -14.28 -7.52 -3.44
N TRP A 199 -13.52 -7.15 -2.41
CA TRP A 199 -12.10 -7.44 -2.32
C TRP A 199 -11.83 -8.95 -2.24
N GLN A 200 -12.57 -9.68 -1.40
CA GLN A 200 -12.41 -11.14 -1.28
C GLN A 200 -12.76 -11.85 -2.59
N ALA A 201 -13.77 -11.39 -3.33
CA ALA A 201 -14.09 -11.91 -4.65
C ALA A 201 -12.95 -11.67 -5.67
N LEU A 202 -12.37 -10.47 -5.66
CA LEU A 202 -11.24 -10.13 -6.53
C LEU A 202 -9.97 -10.91 -6.18
N LYS A 203 -9.63 -11.02 -4.88
CA LYS A 203 -8.49 -11.81 -4.39
C LYS A 203 -8.63 -13.27 -4.80
N LYS A 204 -9.84 -13.84 -4.65
CA LYS A 204 -10.14 -15.20 -5.12
C LYS A 204 -9.89 -15.34 -6.62
N TYR A 205 -10.35 -14.38 -7.44
CA TYR A 205 -10.11 -14.40 -8.88
C TYR A 205 -8.61 -14.29 -9.23
N ALA A 206 -7.84 -13.50 -8.49
CA ALA A 206 -6.39 -13.43 -8.63
C ALA A 206 -5.75 -14.80 -8.35
N HIS A 207 -6.14 -15.47 -7.27
CA HIS A 207 -5.64 -16.80 -6.90
C HIS A 207 -6.00 -17.89 -7.91
N GLU A 208 -7.23 -17.89 -8.43
CA GLU A 208 -7.65 -18.78 -9.53
C GLU A 208 -6.77 -18.63 -10.78
N ASN A 209 -6.20 -17.43 -10.98
CA ASN A 209 -5.26 -17.11 -12.05
C ASN A 209 -3.78 -17.14 -11.61
N LYS A 210 -3.48 -17.69 -10.42
CA LYS A 210 -2.12 -17.84 -9.85
C LYS A 210 -1.38 -16.51 -9.65
N ILE A 211 -2.12 -15.45 -9.34
CA ILE A 211 -1.58 -14.13 -9.02
C ILE A 211 -1.72 -13.90 -7.52
N GLN A 212 -0.61 -13.58 -6.87
CA GLN A 212 -0.58 -13.18 -5.46
C GLN A 212 -0.55 -11.65 -5.35
N ILE A 213 -1.14 -11.11 -4.29
CA ILE A 213 -1.21 -9.67 -4.04
C ILE A 213 -0.16 -9.28 -2.98
N ILE A 214 0.71 -8.33 -3.33
CA ILE A 214 1.61 -7.67 -2.39
C ILE A 214 0.90 -6.40 -1.88
N GLY A 215 0.57 -6.37 -0.60
CA GLY A 215 0.08 -5.18 0.08
C GLY A 215 1.21 -4.37 0.70
N ASP A 216 0.83 -3.25 1.30
CA ASP A 216 1.75 -2.31 1.91
C ASP A 216 1.22 -1.87 3.28
N LEU A 217 2.10 -1.87 4.27
CA LEU A 217 1.83 -1.54 5.66
C LEU A 217 2.68 -0.32 6.04
N PRO A 218 2.10 0.88 6.15
CA PRO A 218 2.78 2.05 6.68
C PRO A 218 3.20 1.77 8.11
N ILE A 219 4.46 1.97 8.50
CA ILE A 219 4.85 1.67 9.89
C ILE A 219 3.99 2.43 10.88
N PHE A 220 3.78 3.74 10.69
CA PHE A 220 2.99 4.58 11.59
C PHE A 220 1.55 4.76 11.12
N ILE A 221 0.66 5.17 12.04
CA ILE A 221 -0.74 5.50 11.76
C ILE A 221 -0.95 7.02 11.70
N ALA A 222 -2.05 7.49 11.12
CA ALA A 222 -2.38 8.91 11.18
C ALA A 222 -2.81 9.33 12.60
N TYR A 223 -2.49 10.57 12.99
CA TYR A 223 -2.93 11.12 14.27
C TYR A 223 -4.46 11.22 14.38
N ASP A 224 -5.10 11.64 13.29
CA ASP A 224 -6.56 11.74 13.20
C ASP A 224 -7.12 10.45 12.60
N SER A 225 -7.10 9.36 13.39
CA SER A 225 -7.57 8.03 12.99
C SER A 225 -8.39 7.38 14.09
N ALA A 226 -9.19 6.38 13.72
CA ALA A 226 -9.91 5.55 14.67
C ALA A 226 -8.94 4.82 15.62
N ASP A 227 -7.78 4.40 15.11
CA ASP A 227 -6.78 3.65 15.89
C ASP A 227 -6.20 4.50 17.02
N SER A 228 -5.78 5.74 16.70
CA SER A 228 -5.23 6.66 17.69
C SER A 228 -6.28 7.12 18.69
N TRP A 229 -7.52 7.37 18.24
CA TRP A 229 -8.63 7.78 19.10
C TRP A 229 -9.05 6.68 20.10
N ALA A 230 -9.13 5.43 19.65
CA ALA A 230 -9.57 4.31 20.46
C ALA A 230 -8.48 3.74 21.39
N ASN A 231 -7.19 3.85 21.00
CA ASN A 231 -6.07 3.21 21.70
C ASN A 231 -4.95 4.21 22.07
N LYS A 232 -5.31 5.42 22.53
CA LYS A 232 -4.37 6.53 22.81
C LYS A 232 -3.18 6.13 23.68
N GLU A 233 -3.41 5.23 24.63
CA GLU A 233 -2.42 4.69 25.55
C GLU A 233 -1.26 3.97 24.86
N LEU A 234 -1.45 3.46 23.64
CA LEU A 234 -0.41 2.79 22.85
C LEU A 234 0.49 3.76 22.06
N PHE A 235 0.17 5.06 22.07
CA PHE A 235 0.83 6.08 21.27
C PHE A 235 1.38 7.23 22.11
N THR A 236 2.30 8.03 21.57
CA THR A 236 2.87 9.25 22.18
C THR A 236 1.86 10.41 22.27
N ILE A 237 0.60 10.11 22.56
CA ILE A 237 -0.50 11.03 22.78
C ILE A 237 -0.71 11.16 24.29
N SER A 238 -0.81 12.39 24.79
CA SER A 238 -1.13 12.71 26.18
C SER A 238 -2.62 12.55 26.48
N GLU A 239 -2.99 12.59 27.77
CA GLU A 239 -4.40 12.51 28.19
C GLU A 239 -5.25 13.65 27.60
N ASP A 240 -4.68 14.85 27.43
CA ASP A 240 -5.32 16.02 26.81
C ASP A 240 -5.28 16.01 25.26
N GLY A 241 -4.75 14.95 24.64
CA GLY A 241 -4.74 14.80 23.18
C GLY A 241 -3.66 15.65 22.49
N LYS A 242 -2.52 15.87 23.14
CA LYS A 242 -1.33 16.46 22.49
C LYS A 242 -0.38 15.36 22.07
N LEU A 243 0.28 15.57 20.94
CA LEU A 243 1.40 14.75 20.50
C LEU A 243 2.62 15.16 21.30
N ASN A 244 3.11 14.28 22.18
CA ASN A 244 4.37 14.52 22.89
C ASN A 244 5.55 14.43 21.92
N PHE A 245 5.48 13.44 21.03
CA PHE A 245 6.46 13.20 19.99
C PHE A 245 5.79 12.73 18.70
N VAL A 246 6.43 13.02 17.58
CA VAL A 246 5.97 12.67 16.24
C VAL A 246 7.07 12.02 15.41
N ALA A 247 6.63 11.26 14.42
CA ALA A 247 7.50 10.58 13.47
C ALA A 247 8.07 11.51 12.40
N GLY A 248 9.21 11.11 11.87
CA GLY A 248 9.87 11.71 10.74
C GLY A 248 11.17 11.01 10.40
N VAL A 249 12.00 11.66 9.60
CA VAL A 249 13.39 11.25 9.34
C VAL A 249 14.32 12.45 9.52
N PRO A 250 15.57 12.24 9.99
CA PRO A 250 16.53 13.31 10.18
C PRO A 250 16.90 13.96 8.84
N PRO A 251 17.56 15.13 8.88
CA PRO A 251 18.25 15.66 7.71
C PRO A 251 19.19 14.65 7.08
N ASP A 252 19.18 14.60 5.76
CA ASP A 252 20.08 13.79 4.95
C ASP A 252 20.54 14.56 3.71
N TYR A 253 21.27 13.89 2.82
CA TYR A 253 21.79 14.51 1.60
C TYR A 253 20.70 14.86 0.58
N PHE A 254 19.46 14.38 0.76
CA PHE A 254 18.30 14.73 -0.07
C PHE A 254 17.44 15.85 0.55
N SER A 255 17.40 15.96 1.89
CA SER A 255 16.64 16.98 2.62
C SER A 255 17.43 17.63 3.74
N ALA A 256 17.72 18.93 3.60
CA ALA A 256 18.45 19.72 4.60
C ALA A 256 17.73 19.85 5.94
N THR A 257 16.41 19.68 5.98
CA THR A 257 15.59 19.80 7.21
C THR A 257 15.01 18.46 7.67
N GLY A 258 15.37 17.36 7.00
CA GLY A 258 14.71 16.07 7.16
C GLY A 258 13.27 16.11 6.67
N GLN A 259 12.42 15.21 7.18
CA GLN A 259 11.00 15.20 6.87
C GLN A 259 10.21 15.02 8.16
N LEU A 260 9.28 15.95 8.43
CA LEU A 260 8.36 15.90 9.55
C LEU A 260 7.06 15.28 9.04
N TRP A 261 6.76 14.04 9.45
CA TRP A 261 5.56 13.33 8.99
C TRP A 261 4.35 13.60 9.88
N GLY A 262 4.57 13.89 11.16
CA GLY A 262 3.51 14.28 12.11
C GLY A 262 2.69 13.12 12.67
N ASN A 263 3.01 11.87 12.32
CA ASN A 263 2.36 10.70 12.89
C ASN A 263 2.70 10.55 14.39
N PRO A 264 1.78 10.09 15.24
CA PRO A 264 2.14 9.65 16.59
C PRO A 264 3.10 8.46 16.53
N LEU A 265 4.00 8.40 17.51
CA LEU A 265 4.92 7.28 17.69
C LEU A 265 4.34 6.24 18.63
N TYR A 266 4.87 5.02 18.55
CA TYR A 266 4.47 3.92 19.42
C TYR A 266 5.09 4.02 20.80
N LYS A 267 4.28 3.79 21.85
CA LYS A 267 4.77 3.46 23.18
C LYS A 267 5.09 1.96 23.20
N TRP A 268 6.22 1.57 22.61
CA TRP A 268 6.63 0.17 22.48
C TRP A 268 6.59 -0.62 23.80
N SER A 269 6.97 0.01 24.91
CA SER A 269 6.90 -0.59 26.24
C SER A 269 5.48 -0.91 26.71
N GLU A 270 4.47 -0.14 26.27
CA GLU A 270 3.06 -0.42 26.58
C GLU A 270 2.55 -1.57 25.70
N MET A 271 2.85 -1.53 24.40
CA MET A 271 2.52 -2.62 23.47
C MET A 271 3.20 -3.94 23.85
N GLU A 272 4.36 -3.91 24.48
CA GLU A 272 5.05 -5.14 24.90
C GLU A 272 4.31 -5.88 26.02
N LYS A 273 3.50 -5.18 26.83
CA LYS A 273 2.79 -5.76 27.99
C LYS A 273 1.76 -6.82 27.60
N ASP A 274 1.17 -6.69 26.41
CA ASP A 274 0.17 -7.61 25.86
C ASP A 274 0.72 -8.44 24.69
N ASN A 275 2.05 -8.56 24.59
CA ASN A 275 2.74 -9.24 23.50
C ASN A 275 2.45 -8.62 22.12
N PHE A 276 2.32 -7.29 22.05
CA PHE A 276 2.05 -6.53 20.82
C PHE A 276 0.70 -6.86 20.19
N GLY A 277 -0.35 -7.01 21.02
CA GLY A 277 -1.68 -7.47 20.59
C GLY A 277 -2.29 -6.65 19.45
N TRP A 278 -2.18 -5.32 19.52
CA TRP A 278 -2.64 -4.41 18.46
C TRP A 278 -1.95 -4.69 17.12
N TRP A 279 -0.62 -4.90 17.14
CA TRP A 279 0.16 -5.19 15.94
C TRP A 279 -0.14 -6.57 15.36
N GLN A 280 -0.35 -7.58 16.22
CA GLN A 280 -0.78 -8.92 15.76
C GLN A 280 -2.11 -8.82 15.00
N ASN A 281 -3.09 -8.09 15.55
CA ASN A 281 -4.38 -7.87 14.89
C ASN A 281 -4.23 -7.12 13.57
N ARG A 282 -3.37 -6.09 13.52
CA ARG A 282 -3.10 -5.31 12.31
C ARG A 282 -2.53 -6.18 11.18
N ILE A 283 -1.52 -6.99 11.49
CA ILE A 283 -0.89 -7.89 10.52
C ILE A 283 -1.89 -8.95 10.05
N LYS A 284 -2.61 -9.59 10.99
CA LYS A 284 -3.63 -10.60 10.67
C LYS A 284 -4.69 -10.02 9.74
N LYS A 285 -5.19 -8.82 10.03
CA LYS A 285 -6.19 -8.17 9.19
C LYS A 285 -5.67 -7.88 7.79
N LEU A 286 -4.44 -7.39 7.66
CA LEU A 286 -3.85 -7.13 6.36
C LEU A 286 -3.67 -8.42 5.54
N LEU A 287 -3.26 -9.53 6.16
CA LEU A 287 -3.14 -10.83 5.49
C LEU A 287 -4.47 -11.44 5.05
N GLU A 288 -5.61 -11.00 5.61
CA GLU A 288 -6.92 -11.32 5.03
C GLU A 288 -7.09 -10.66 3.65
N LEU A 289 -6.48 -9.49 3.43
CA LEU A 289 -6.58 -8.72 2.20
C LEU A 289 -5.49 -9.08 1.18
N VAL A 290 -4.27 -9.36 1.63
CA VAL A 290 -3.12 -9.58 0.73
C VAL A 290 -2.39 -10.88 1.04
N ASP A 291 -1.46 -11.29 0.18
CA ASP A 291 -0.70 -12.53 0.34
C ASP A 291 0.71 -12.27 0.86
N ILE A 292 1.27 -11.09 0.57
CA ILE A 292 2.61 -10.66 0.99
C ILE A 292 2.50 -9.23 1.51
N VAL A 293 3.19 -8.91 2.61
CA VAL A 293 3.15 -7.59 3.25
C VAL A 293 4.50 -6.88 3.07
N ARG A 294 4.54 -5.81 2.28
CA ARG A 294 5.62 -4.83 2.37
C ARG A 294 5.42 -4.02 3.66
N ILE A 295 6.43 -4.00 4.52
CA ILE A 295 6.46 -3.10 5.68
C ILE A 295 7.25 -1.88 5.28
N ASP A 296 6.56 -0.75 5.15
CA ASP A 296 7.13 0.56 4.91
C ASP A 296 8.00 1.01 6.08
N HIS A 297 9.11 1.70 5.79
CA HIS A 297 10.04 2.21 6.79
C HIS A 297 10.45 1.16 7.84
N PHE A 298 10.82 -0.05 7.37
CA PHE A 298 11.15 -1.20 8.21
C PHE A 298 12.21 -0.88 9.27
N ARG A 299 13.14 0.04 8.94
CA ARG A 299 14.19 0.48 9.87
C ARG A 299 13.64 1.03 11.20
N GLY A 300 12.40 1.51 11.23
CA GLY A 300 11.68 1.98 12.41
C GLY A 300 11.51 0.92 13.51
N PHE A 301 11.60 -0.37 13.15
CA PHE A 301 11.59 -1.48 14.12
C PHE A 301 12.95 -1.71 14.80
N ASP A 302 14.06 -1.26 14.20
CA ASP A 302 15.36 -1.21 14.89
C ASP A 302 15.48 0.07 15.72
N ALA A 303 15.26 1.22 15.09
CA ALA A 303 15.24 2.52 15.74
C ALA A 303 14.35 3.48 14.97
N TYR A 304 13.70 4.44 15.60
CA TYR A 304 12.92 5.48 14.92
C TYR A 304 13.41 6.87 15.30
N TRP A 305 13.21 7.84 14.42
CA TRP A 305 13.54 9.23 14.69
C TRP A 305 12.38 9.89 15.42
N GLU A 306 12.62 10.23 16.69
CA GLU A 306 11.65 10.83 17.60
C GLU A 306 11.82 12.35 17.59
N ILE A 307 10.79 13.08 17.16
CA ILE A 307 10.79 14.55 17.08
C ILE A 307 9.80 15.09 18.12
N PRO A 308 10.11 16.17 18.87
CA PRO A 308 9.14 16.85 19.73
C PRO A 308 7.86 17.23 18.97
N GLY A 309 6.68 16.99 19.55
CA GLY A 309 5.42 17.12 18.81
C GLY A 309 5.02 18.55 18.43
N ASP A 310 5.65 19.56 19.01
CA ASP A 310 5.50 20.99 18.67
C ASP A 310 6.59 21.51 17.72
N ALA A 311 7.49 20.65 17.23
CA ALA A 311 8.56 21.05 16.34
C ALA A 311 8.04 21.43 14.93
N GLU A 312 8.61 22.48 14.35
CA GLU A 312 8.32 22.90 12.98
C GLU A 312 9.08 22.09 11.92
N THR A 313 10.18 21.42 12.31
CA THR A 313 11.05 20.63 11.42
C THR A 313 11.53 19.35 12.09
N ALA A 314 12.11 18.44 11.32
CA ALA A 314 12.65 17.18 11.82
C ALA A 314 14.10 17.28 12.34
N ILE A 315 14.72 18.47 12.33
CA ILE A 315 16.13 18.67 12.71
C ILE A 315 16.38 18.26 14.16
N ASN A 316 15.51 18.69 15.08
CA ASN A 316 15.70 18.55 16.52
C ASN A 316 15.11 17.25 17.08
N GLY A 317 15.30 16.14 16.37
CA GLY A 317 14.90 14.81 16.84
C GLY A 317 16.06 14.01 17.45
N ARG A 318 15.77 12.76 17.83
CA ARG A 318 16.78 11.78 18.27
C ARG A 318 16.42 10.37 17.83
N TRP A 319 17.43 9.52 17.66
CA TRP A 319 17.21 8.09 17.44
C TRP A 319 16.81 7.40 18.74
N VAL A 320 15.67 6.71 18.75
CA VAL A 320 15.19 5.89 19.86
C VAL A 320 15.10 4.44 19.40
N LYS A 321 15.62 3.51 20.20
CA LYS A 321 15.57 2.07 19.89
C LYS A 321 14.16 1.53 20.03
N ALA A 322 13.75 0.74 19.04
CA ALA A 322 12.53 -0.06 19.08
C ALA A 322 12.86 -1.52 19.40
N PRO A 323 11.93 -2.31 19.97
CA PRO A 323 12.17 -3.69 20.35
C PRO A 323 12.02 -4.65 19.16
N GLY A 324 12.57 -4.32 17.98
CA GLY A 324 12.32 -5.03 16.72
C GLY A 324 12.53 -6.54 16.77
N GLU A 325 13.62 -7.00 17.38
CA GLU A 325 13.86 -8.45 17.53
C GLU A 325 12.79 -9.12 18.40
N LYS A 326 12.48 -8.54 19.56
CA LYS A 326 11.45 -9.07 20.46
C LYS A 326 10.09 -9.04 19.77
N PHE A 327 9.78 -7.96 19.06
CA PHE A 327 8.58 -7.81 18.25
C PHE A 327 8.44 -8.96 17.24
N PHE A 328 9.39 -9.11 16.30
CA PHE A 328 9.27 -10.10 15.24
C PHE A 328 9.32 -11.54 15.74
N ASN A 329 10.07 -11.83 16.83
CA ASN A 329 10.01 -13.14 17.48
C ASN A 329 8.61 -13.43 18.06
N THR A 330 8.00 -12.47 18.75
CA THR A 330 6.64 -12.63 19.30
C THR A 330 5.61 -12.80 18.20
N ILE A 331 5.68 -11.98 17.14
CA ILE A 331 4.79 -12.10 15.99
C ILE A 331 4.93 -13.48 15.33
N LYS A 332 6.16 -13.95 15.09
CA LYS A 332 6.43 -15.27 14.50
C LYS A 332 5.92 -16.41 15.38
N ASN A 333 6.08 -16.32 16.70
CA ASN A 333 5.59 -17.35 17.63
C ASN A 333 4.05 -17.45 17.63
N ASN A 334 3.35 -16.33 17.46
CA ASN A 334 1.89 -16.30 17.55
C ASN A 334 1.18 -16.49 16.21
N LEU A 335 1.75 -15.98 15.11
CA LEU A 335 1.14 -15.98 13.78
C LEU A 335 1.82 -16.93 12.78
N GLY A 336 2.97 -17.51 13.15
CA GLY A 336 3.79 -18.34 12.27
C GLY A 336 4.73 -17.53 11.38
N ASP A 337 5.30 -18.18 10.37
CA ASP A 337 6.14 -17.49 9.38
C ASP A 337 5.30 -16.52 8.54
N LEU A 338 5.75 -15.27 8.46
CA LEU A 338 5.04 -14.22 7.75
C LEU A 338 5.72 -13.86 6.42
N PRO A 339 4.94 -13.70 5.33
CA PRO A 339 5.46 -13.28 4.04
C PRO A 339 5.69 -11.76 4.01
N ILE A 340 6.80 -11.31 4.59
CA ILE A 340 7.14 -9.88 4.73
C ILE A 340 8.22 -9.47 3.73
N ILE A 341 8.06 -8.30 3.12
CA ILE A 341 9.12 -7.57 2.40
C ILE A 341 9.49 -6.36 3.26
N ALA A 342 10.78 -6.17 3.52
CA ALA A 342 11.29 -5.04 4.29
C ALA A 342 11.61 -3.86 3.36
N GLU A 343 10.91 -2.74 3.52
CA GLU A 343 11.33 -1.46 2.93
C GLU A 343 12.56 -0.94 3.70
N ASP A 344 13.73 -1.08 3.10
CA ASP A 344 15.04 -0.75 3.68
C ASP A 344 15.80 0.27 2.82
N LEU A 345 15.11 1.30 2.35
CA LEU A 345 15.71 2.40 1.60
C LEU A 345 16.18 3.54 2.52
N GLY A 346 16.96 4.46 1.97
CA GLY A 346 17.60 5.56 2.70
C GLY A 346 18.88 5.14 3.42
N VAL A 347 19.23 5.87 4.49
CA VAL A 347 20.42 5.60 5.31
C VAL A 347 20.13 4.45 6.27
N ILE A 348 20.62 3.27 5.93
CA ILE A 348 20.44 2.03 6.68
C ILE A 348 21.71 1.69 7.47
N THR A 349 21.54 1.35 8.74
CA THR A 349 22.62 0.90 9.62
C THR A 349 22.77 -0.62 9.58
N LYS A 350 23.95 -1.14 9.91
CA LYS A 350 24.21 -2.58 10.00
C LYS A 350 23.18 -3.32 10.89
N SER A 351 22.73 -2.70 11.98
CA SER A 351 21.71 -3.28 12.87
C SER A 351 20.36 -3.51 12.19
N VAL A 352 19.98 -2.66 11.23
CA VAL A 352 18.75 -2.83 10.46
C VAL A 352 18.91 -4.00 9.48
N GLU A 353 20.07 -4.12 8.83
CA GLU A 353 20.37 -5.26 7.94
C GLU A 353 20.39 -6.58 8.73
N GLU A 354 21.03 -6.60 9.90
CA GLU A 354 21.04 -7.75 10.80
C GLU A 354 19.63 -8.15 11.25
N LEU A 355 18.77 -7.17 11.58
CA LEU A 355 17.37 -7.43 11.92
C LEU A 355 16.60 -8.03 10.73
N ARG A 356 16.73 -7.43 9.54
CA ARG A 356 16.09 -7.93 8.31
C ARG A 356 16.54 -9.36 8.00
N ASP A 357 17.84 -9.61 8.01
CA ASP A 357 18.44 -10.87 7.59
C ASP A 357 18.17 -11.99 8.60
N LYS A 358 18.11 -11.67 9.90
CA LYS A 358 17.75 -12.63 10.96
C LYS A 358 16.36 -13.25 10.77
N PHE A 359 15.42 -12.49 10.24
CA PHE A 359 14.07 -12.98 9.93
C PHE A 359 13.89 -13.35 8.44
N GLU A 360 14.99 -13.37 7.68
CA GLU A 360 15.03 -13.69 6.24
C GLU A 360 14.12 -12.81 5.38
N PHE A 361 13.84 -11.57 5.78
CA PHE A 361 12.99 -10.69 4.99
C PHE A 361 13.75 -10.16 3.76
N PRO A 362 13.20 -10.25 2.54
CA PRO A 362 13.80 -9.61 1.38
C PRO A 362 13.78 -8.08 1.54
N GLY A 363 14.93 -7.46 1.28
CA GLY A 363 15.06 -6.00 1.15
C GLY A 363 14.69 -5.51 -0.26
N ILE A 364 14.55 -4.19 -0.43
CA ILE A 364 14.18 -3.55 -1.69
C ILE A 364 15.41 -2.97 -2.40
N LYS A 365 15.46 -3.12 -3.73
CA LYS A 365 16.44 -2.49 -4.61
C LYS A 365 15.74 -1.62 -5.64
N ILE A 366 16.01 -0.31 -5.62
CA ILE A 366 15.49 0.64 -6.61
C ILE A 366 16.60 0.98 -7.61
N LEU A 367 16.46 0.54 -8.86
CA LEU A 367 17.49 0.69 -9.87
C LEU A 367 17.83 2.17 -10.14
N GLN A 368 16.85 3.07 -10.13
CA GLN A 368 17.08 4.52 -10.30
C GLN A 368 18.10 5.12 -9.31
N PHE A 369 18.30 4.50 -8.13
CA PHE A 369 19.28 4.99 -7.13
C PHE A 369 20.72 4.52 -7.39
N GLY A 370 20.92 3.52 -8.25
CA GLY A 370 22.24 2.91 -8.46
C GLY A 370 23.11 3.54 -9.56
N PHE A 371 22.49 4.20 -10.54
CA PHE A 371 23.17 4.68 -11.73
C PHE A 371 23.94 6.00 -11.53
N GLY A 372 24.99 6.18 -12.33
CA GLY A 372 25.89 7.34 -12.27
C GLY A 372 27.13 7.11 -11.41
N GLU A 373 28.13 7.98 -11.54
CA GLU A 373 29.39 7.87 -10.79
C GLU A 373 29.13 7.80 -9.27
N ASN A 374 28.28 8.70 -8.77
CA ASN A 374 27.91 8.80 -7.36
C ASN A 374 26.67 7.99 -6.96
N GLY A 375 26.12 7.17 -7.88
CA GLY A 375 24.99 6.29 -7.57
C GLY A 375 25.36 5.23 -6.53
N ASP A 376 24.41 4.87 -5.66
CA ASP A 376 24.65 3.89 -4.59
C ASP A 376 24.74 2.48 -5.19
N LYS A 377 25.97 1.94 -5.19
CA LYS A 377 26.30 0.70 -5.90
C LYS A 377 25.53 -0.51 -5.38
N LYS A 378 24.98 -0.47 -4.15
CA LYS A 378 24.14 -1.56 -3.62
C LYS A 378 22.87 -1.80 -4.44
N PHE A 379 22.42 -0.80 -5.21
CA PHE A 379 21.26 -0.89 -6.08
C PHE A 379 21.58 -1.40 -7.48
N LEU A 380 22.86 -1.53 -7.85
CA LEU A 380 23.24 -2.07 -9.16
C LEU A 380 23.04 -3.59 -9.22
N PRO A 381 22.48 -4.13 -10.33
CA PRO A 381 22.17 -5.55 -10.49
C PRO A 381 23.28 -6.55 -10.12
N HIS A 382 24.56 -6.24 -10.36
CA HIS A 382 25.67 -7.14 -10.03
C HIS A 382 25.97 -7.23 -8.52
N ASN A 383 25.40 -6.34 -7.70
CA ASN A 383 25.49 -6.37 -6.24
C ASN A 383 24.21 -6.89 -5.57
N HIS A 384 23.21 -7.31 -6.35
CA HIS A 384 21.98 -7.89 -5.79
C HIS A 384 22.24 -9.26 -5.19
N ILE A 385 21.44 -9.63 -4.21
CA ILE A 385 21.36 -10.99 -3.65
C ILE A 385 20.04 -11.64 -4.09
N LYS A 386 19.87 -12.96 -3.88
CA LYS A 386 18.62 -13.64 -4.21
C LYS A 386 17.44 -13.11 -3.39
N ASN A 387 17.62 -12.97 -2.06
CA ASN A 387 16.58 -12.51 -1.14
C ASN A 387 16.38 -10.99 -1.19
N CYS A 388 15.96 -10.47 -2.34
CA CYS A 388 15.54 -9.08 -2.48
C CYS A 388 14.44 -8.92 -3.53
N VAL A 389 13.82 -7.74 -3.50
CA VAL A 389 12.82 -7.28 -4.46
C VAL A 389 13.42 -6.13 -5.27
N VAL A 390 13.53 -6.28 -6.58
CA VAL A 390 14.01 -5.20 -7.46
C VAL A 390 12.85 -4.46 -8.13
N HIS A 391 12.95 -3.15 -8.15
CA HIS A 391 12.09 -2.25 -8.91
C HIS A 391 12.95 -1.34 -9.80
N THR A 392 12.39 -0.88 -10.90
CA THR A 392 12.94 0.27 -11.64
C THR A 392 12.86 1.53 -10.76
N GLY A 393 11.65 1.85 -10.30
CA GLY A 393 11.30 2.90 -9.35
C GLY A 393 10.16 2.44 -8.43
N SER A 394 9.97 3.14 -7.31
CA SER A 394 8.77 3.03 -6.47
C SER A 394 7.71 4.07 -6.86
N HIS A 395 6.63 4.17 -6.10
CA HIS A 395 5.60 5.19 -6.30
C HIS A 395 6.05 6.62 -5.92
N ASP A 396 7.09 6.74 -5.11
CA ASP A 396 7.70 8.02 -4.71
C ASP A 396 8.70 8.54 -5.74
N ASN A 397 9.13 7.68 -6.66
CA ASN A 397 10.09 8.01 -7.69
C ASN A 397 9.44 8.72 -8.87
N GLU A 398 10.26 9.43 -9.65
CA GLU A 398 9.90 9.75 -11.03
C GLU A 398 9.63 8.46 -11.82
N THR A 399 8.85 8.58 -12.89
CA THR A 399 8.84 7.53 -13.91
C THR A 399 10.25 7.33 -14.43
N THR A 400 10.63 6.11 -14.82
CA THR A 400 11.98 5.84 -15.29
C THR A 400 12.33 6.68 -16.52
N ARG A 401 11.37 6.86 -17.44
CA ARG A 401 11.52 7.78 -18.57
C ARG A 401 11.75 9.21 -18.10
N GLY A 402 10.88 9.72 -17.21
CA GLY A 402 10.98 11.07 -16.67
C GLY A 402 12.31 11.34 -15.97
N PHE A 403 12.78 10.39 -15.17
CA PHE A 403 14.10 10.43 -14.51
C PHE A 403 15.22 10.62 -15.54
N PHE A 404 15.30 9.75 -16.54
CA PHE A 404 16.37 9.83 -17.55
C PHE A 404 16.26 11.07 -18.45
N GLU A 405 15.05 11.52 -18.79
CA GLU A 405 14.85 12.78 -19.51
C GLU A 405 15.29 14.00 -18.66
N SER A 406 15.06 13.97 -17.36
CA SER A 406 15.51 14.99 -16.39
C SER A 406 17.04 15.01 -16.31
N GLU A 407 17.68 13.85 -16.18
CA GLU A 407 19.14 13.72 -16.10
C GLU A 407 19.84 14.14 -17.40
N LYS A 408 19.27 13.81 -18.57
CA LYS A 408 19.73 14.33 -19.87
C LYS A 408 19.69 15.85 -19.93
N LYS A 409 18.58 16.46 -19.49
CA LYS A 409 18.44 17.94 -19.46
C LYS A 409 19.45 18.59 -18.53
N LYS A 410 19.74 17.97 -17.38
CA LYS A 410 20.75 18.42 -16.42
C LYS A 410 22.20 18.18 -16.88
N LYS A 411 22.42 17.33 -17.88
CA LYS A 411 23.75 16.87 -18.33
C LYS A 411 24.57 16.27 -17.19
N SER A 412 23.93 15.46 -16.34
CA SER A 412 24.58 14.86 -15.17
C SER A 412 25.53 13.71 -15.50
N GLY A 413 25.51 13.19 -16.74
CA GLY A 413 26.26 12.00 -17.16
C GLY A 413 25.62 10.67 -16.74
N ILE A 414 24.54 10.69 -15.95
CA ILE A 414 23.86 9.47 -15.47
C ILE A 414 23.28 8.66 -16.62
N TYR A 415 22.72 9.34 -17.63
CA TYR A 415 22.13 8.67 -18.79
C TYR A 415 23.18 7.89 -19.57
N GLU A 416 24.27 8.55 -19.95
CA GLU A 416 25.40 7.97 -20.70
C GLU A 416 26.06 6.83 -19.89
N TRP A 417 26.30 7.06 -18.59
CA TRP A 417 26.81 6.02 -17.69
C TRP A 417 25.91 4.79 -17.64
N THR A 418 24.59 5.00 -17.64
CA THR A 418 23.61 3.90 -17.65
C THR A 418 23.65 3.13 -18.95
N GLN A 419 23.79 3.82 -20.09
CA GLN A 419 23.93 3.16 -21.40
C GLN A 419 25.15 2.25 -21.44
N ASP A 420 26.30 2.74 -20.95
CA ASP A 420 27.54 1.95 -20.85
C ASP A 420 27.34 0.74 -19.93
N TYR A 421 26.74 0.94 -18.75
CA TYR A 421 26.49 -0.13 -17.79
C TYR A 421 25.56 -1.22 -18.33
N LEU A 422 24.50 -0.82 -19.03
CA LEU A 422 23.54 -1.75 -19.62
C LEU A 422 24.05 -2.41 -20.90
N ASN A 423 25.14 -1.87 -21.49
CA ASN A 423 25.61 -2.21 -22.83
C ASN A 423 24.45 -2.20 -23.84
N PHE A 424 23.78 -1.05 -23.88
CA PHE A 424 22.49 -0.83 -24.53
C PHE A 424 22.64 -0.39 -25.99
N TYR A 425 21.82 -0.92 -26.90
CA TYR A 425 21.85 -0.61 -28.35
C TYR A 425 20.49 -0.18 -28.93
N SER A 426 19.46 0.04 -28.10
CA SER A 426 18.12 0.45 -28.57
C SER A 426 17.87 1.94 -28.34
N ASP A 427 16.65 2.44 -28.57
CA ASP A 427 16.26 3.82 -28.21
C ASP A 427 15.40 3.87 -26.93
N ASP A 428 15.02 2.71 -26.38
CA ASP A 428 14.15 2.59 -25.20
C ASP A 428 14.92 2.12 -23.95
N ILE A 429 15.59 3.08 -23.28
CA ILE A 429 16.33 2.81 -22.04
C ILE A 429 15.44 2.21 -20.94
N VAL A 430 14.13 2.52 -20.94
CA VAL A 430 13.20 2.02 -19.92
C VAL A 430 13.04 0.52 -20.08
N PHE A 431 12.79 0.06 -21.30
CA PHE A 431 12.64 -1.36 -21.58
C PHE A 431 13.91 -2.16 -21.28
N ASP A 432 15.08 -1.64 -21.64
CA ASP A 432 16.35 -2.32 -21.33
C ASP A 432 16.68 -2.32 -19.83
N LEU A 433 16.28 -1.29 -19.09
CA LEU A 433 16.37 -1.29 -17.63
C LEU A 433 15.43 -2.34 -17.00
N ILE A 434 14.20 -2.45 -17.50
CA ILE A 434 13.25 -3.49 -17.11
C ILE A 434 13.84 -4.88 -17.40
N LYS A 435 14.37 -5.10 -18.60
CA LYS A 435 15.04 -6.35 -18.98
C LYS A 435 16.18 -6.68 -18.02
N LYS A 436 16.96 -5.68 -17.62
CA LYS A 436 18.01 -5.86 -16.61
C LYS A 436 17.44 -6.26 -15.25
N ALA A 437 16.35 -5.65 -14.79
CA ALA A 437 15.65 -6.06 -13.57
C ALA A 437 15.21 -7.52 -13.64
N TYR A 438 14.57 -7.93 -14.75
CA TYR A 438 14.14 -9.32 -14.98
C TYR A 438 15.33 -10.30 -14.97
N SER A 439 16.45 -9.93 -15.60
CA SER A 439 17.66 -10.77 -15.63
C SER A 439 18.40 -10.88 -14.30
N SER A 440 18.07 -10.03 -13.31
CA SER A 440 18.79 -9.99 -12.04
C SER A 440 18.64 -11.29 -11.22
N VAL A 441 19.52 -11.44 -10.23
CA VAL A 441 19.46 -12.55 -9.27
C VAL A 441 18.33 -12.42 -8.25
N ALA A 442 17.72 -11.23 -8.13
CA ALA A 442 16.62 -10.97 -7.20
C ALA A 442 15.48 -11.97 -7.41
N ASN A 443 14.92 -12.50 -6.33
CA ASN A 443 13.79 -13.42 -6.39
C ASN A 443 12.56 -12.69 -6.91
N ILE A 444 12.28 -11.46 -6.46
CA ILE A 444 11.10 -10.72 -6.93
C ILE A 444 11.51 -9.54 -7.80
N VAL A 445 10.82 -9.37 -8.92
CA VAL A 445 10.85 -8.15 -9.73
C VAL A 445 9.47 -7.53 -9.72
N VAL A 446 9.35 -6.25 -9.40
CA VAL A 446 8.09 -5.51 -9.54
C VAL A 446 8.32 -4.21 -10.29
N ILE A 447 7.60 -4.02 -11.39
CA ILE A 447 7.75 -2.83 -12.26
C ILE A 447 6.50 -1.96 -12.14
N PRO A 448 6.61 -0.63 -11.93
CA PRO A 448 5.48 0.29 -11.99
C PRO A 448 4.80 0.25 -13.36
N MET A 449 3.46 0.28 -13.37
CA MET A 449 2.69 0.29 -14.62
C MET A 449 3.06 1.48 -15.53
N GLN A 450 3.50 2.61 -14.97
CA GLN A 450 3.98 3.75 -15.73
C GLN A 450 5.22 3.42 -16.59
N ASP A 451 6.13 2.60 -16.06
CA ASP A 451 7.33 2.18 -16.77
C ASP A 451 7.00 1.10 -17.81
N ILE A 452 6.04 0.22 -17.51
CA ILE A 452 5.47 -0.76 -18.47
C ILE A 452 4.89 -0.05 -19.70
N LEU A 453 4.26 1.11 -19.48
CA LEU A 453 3.66 1.96 -20.51
C LEU A 453 4.64 3.00 -21.09
N ASN A 454 5.89 3.03 -20.62
CA ASN A 454 6.93 4.00 -21.00
C ASN A 454 6.46 5.48 -20.95
N LEU A 455 5.76 5.84 -19.86
CA LEU A 455 5.20 7.17 -19.64
C LEU A 455 6.21 8.11 -18.98
N ASP A 456 6.05 9.41 -19.23
CA ASP A 456 6.84 10.47 -18.61
C ASP A 456 6.30 10.88 -17.21
N ASN A 457 6.87 11.93 -16.63
CA ASN A 457 6.50 12.41 -15.29
C ASN A 457 5.09 13.00 -15.16
N ALA A 458 4.33 13.17 -16.25
CA ALA A 458 2.89 13.41 -16.13
C ALA A 458 2.15 12.23 -15.46
N ALA A 459 2.76 11.03 -15.48
CA ALA A 459 2.26 9.82 -14.84
C ALA A 459 2.84 9.54 -13.44
N ARG A 460 3.68 10.43 -12.89
CA ARG A 460 4.28 10.24 -11.57
C ARG A 460 3.20 10.10 -10.49
N MET A 461 3.30 9.05 -9.67
CA MET A 461 2.28 8.74 -8.66
C MET A 461 2.36 9.69 -7.46
N ASN A 462 3.53 9.83 -6.85
CA ASN A 462 3.74 10.72 -5.71
C ASN A 462 5.01 11.54 -5.85
N TYR A 463 4.95 12.78 -5.37
CA TYR A 463 6.11 13.64 -5.17
C TYR A 463 6.27 13.88 -3.66
N PRO A 464 7.19 13.16 -2.98
CA PRO A 464 7.45 13.36 -1.56
C PRO A 464 7.74 14.82 -1.21
N GLY A 465 7.12 15.31 -0.14
CA GLY A 465 7.23 16.71 0.31
C GLY A 465 6.31 17.70 -0.40
N LYS A 466 5.58 17.30 -1.46
CA LYS A 466 4.55 18.14 -2.08
C LYS A 466 3.19 17.84 -1.46
N PRO A 467 2.45 18.83 -0.93
CA PRO A 467 1.21 18.58 -0.18
C PRO A 467 -0.02 18.23 -1.04
N GLY A 468 0.05 18.31 -2.38
CA GLY A 468 -1.12 18.07 -3.22
C GLY A 468 -0.80 17.74 -4.69
N GLY A 469 -1.78 17.12 -5.36
CA GLY A 469 -1.69 16.67 -6.75
C GLY A 469 -1.08 15.26 -6.91
N ASN A 470 -0.82 14.55 -5.81
CA ASN A 470 -0.32 13.19 -5.78
C ASN A 470 -1.47 12.17 -5.83
N TRP A 471 -1.15 10.90 -6.08
CA TRP A 471 -2.09 9.77 -6.04
C TRP A 471 -3.21 9.83 -7.08
N THR A 472 -3.08 10.72 -8.08
CA THR A 472 -4.14 11.02 -9.05
C THR A 472 -3.99 10.28 -10.37
N TRP A 473 -2.83 9.70 -10.68
CA TRP A 473 -2.57 9.10 -11.99
C TRP A 473 -3.46 7.88 -12.28
N ARG A 474 -3.97 7.81 -13.50
CA ARG A 474 -4.72 6.68 -14.06
C ARG A 474 -4.28 6.42 -15.50
N PHE A 475 -4.43 5.18 -15.94
CA PHE A 475 -4.25 4.82 -17.35
C PHE A 475 -5.59 4.48 -18.01
N THR A 476 -5.58 4.32 -19.33
CA THR A 476 -6.71 3.84 -20.13
C THR A 476 -6.30 2.62 -20.97
N TRP A 477 -7.25 1.73 -21.27
CA TRP A 477 -6.95 0.48 -21.99
C TRP A 477 -6.40 0.70 -23.40
N ASP A 478 -6.68 1.83 -24.04
CA ASP A 478 -6.10 2.19 -25.34
C ASP A 478 -4.59 2.48 -25.27
N GLN A 479 -4.05 2.76 -24.08
CA GLN A 479 -2.61 2.89 -23.86
C GLN A 479 -1.88 1.55 -23.84
N ILE A 480 -2.58 0.41 -23.79
CA ILE A 480 -1.97 -0.93 -23.78
C ILE A 480 -1.99 -1.51 -25.20
N PRO A 481 -0.85 -1.56 -25.91
CA PRO A 481 -0.78 -2.23 -27.21
C PRO A 481 -1.09 -3.72 -27.10
N LYS A 482 -1.71 -4.29 -28.14
CA LYS A 482 -2.08 -5.72 -28.19
C LYS A 482 -0.92 -6.68 -27.95
N GLU A 483 0.30 -6.29 -28.32
CA GLU A 483 1.49 -7.12 -28.17
C GLU A 483 2.22 -6.91 -26.83
N LEU A 484 1.79 -5.96 -25.99
CA LEU A 484 2.48 -5.62 -24.75
C LEU A 484 2.54 -6.83 -23.79
N SER A 485 1.41 -7.54 -23.63
CA SER A 485 1.38 -8.72 -22.77
C SER A 485 2.34 -9.81 -23.27
N LYS A 486 2.44 -10.02 -24.59
CA LYS A 486 3.39 -10.97 -25.18
C LYS A 486 4.85 -10.56 -24.93
N THR A 487 5.17 -9.27 -25.00
CA THR A 487 6.52 -8.78 -24.69
C THR A 487 6.93 -9.12 -23.26
N TYR A 488 6.05 -8.89 -22.28
CA TYR A 488 6.34 -9.21 -20.88
C TYR A 488 6.28 -10.70 -20.58
N LYS A 489 5.44 -11.45 -21.30
CA LYS A 489 5.45 -12.92 -21.26
C LYS A 489 6.78 -13.49 -21.76
N MET A 490 7.33 -12.94 -22.84
CA MET A 490 8.65 -13.32 -23.33
C MET A 490 9.73 -13.06 -22.25
N LEU A 491 9.68 -11.93 -21.54
CA LEU A 491 10.63 -11.64 -20.45
C LEU A 491 10.51 -12.62 -19.27
N THR A 492 9.28 -12.94 -18.84
CA THR A 492 9.06 -13.90 -17.75
C THR A 492 9.53 -15.30 -18.12
N GLU A 493 9.28 -15.75 -19.35
CA GLU A 493 9.75 -17.05 -19.84
C GLU A 493 11.27 -17.10 -20.03
N LEU A 494 11.87 -16.04 -20.58
CA LEU A 494 13.31 -15.95 -20.84
C LEU A 494 14.15 -15.96 -19.55
N TYR A 495 13.67 -15.26 -18.51
CA TYR A 495 14.39 -15.11 -17.24
C TYR A 495 13.87 -16.00 -16.11
N GLU A 496 13.02 -16.97 -16.46
CA GLU A 496 12.42 -17.97 -15.57
C GLU A 496 11.79 -17.31 -14.33
N ARG A 497 10.75 -16.51 -14.55
CA ARG A 497 9.94 -15.83 -13.54
C ARG A 497 8.45 -16.17 -13.71
N PRO A 498 8.00 -17.35 -13.25
CA PRO A 498 8.65 -18.19 -12.24
C PRO A 498 9.69 -19.19 -12.75
N SER A 499 10.55 -19.64 -11.83
CA SER A 499 11.55 -20.69 -12.10
C SER A 499 10.87 -21.94 -12.67
N LYS A 500 11.43 -22.52 -13.73
CA LYS A 500 11.01 -23.84 -14.18
C LYS A 500 11.48 -24.89 -13.17
N ARG A 501 10.61 -25.86 -12.84
CA ARG A 501 11.04 -27.03 -12.07
C ARG A 501 12.11 -27.74 -12.88
N ARG A 502 13.33 -27.78 -12.35
CA ARG A 502 14.38 -28.67 -12.88
C ARG A 502 14.09 -30.02 -12.23
N ASN A 503 13.88 -31.07 -13.02
CA ASN A 503 13.90 -32.43 -12.48
C ASN A 503 15.32 -32.64 -11.94
N GLU A 504 15.46 -32.62 -10.63
CA GLU A 504 16.75 -32.79 -9.96
C GLU A 504 17.16 -34.25 -10.09
N PHE A 505 18.21 -34.47 -10.90
CA PHE A 505 19.01 -35.68 -11.06
C PHE A 505 18.31 -36.88 -11.74
N GLU A 506 18.82 -37.29 -12.91
CA GLU A 506 18.81 -38.71 -13.26
C GLU A 506 19.79 -39.37 -12.26
N GLU A 507 19.29 -40.24 -11.38
CA GLU A 507 20.15 -41.15 -10.63
C GLU A 507 20.90 -42.00 -11.66
N ILE A 508 22.18 -41.69 -11.87
CA ILE A 508 23.07 -42.57 -12.60
C ILE A 508 23.45 -43.66 -11.59
N ASP A 509 22.97 -44.88 -11.79
CA ASP A 509 23.46 -46.04 -11.05
C ASP A 509 24.97 -46.19 -11.34
N VAL A 510 25.79 -45.90 -10.33
CA VAL A 510 27.22 -46.16 -10.37
C VAL A 510 27.44 -47.52 -9.73
N GLU A 511 27.73 -48.54 -10.52
CA GLU A 511 28.18 -49.83 -10.00
C GLU A 511 29.56 -49.64 -9.35
N GLU A 512 29.69 -49.95 -8.06
CA GLU A 512 30.98 -50.03 -7.37
C GLU A 512 31.64 -51.38 -7.73
N GLU A 513 32.87 -51.33 -8.27
CA GLU A 513 33.70 -52.52 -8.58
C GLU A 513 34.29 -53.22 -7.34
#